data_AF-A0A939JU27-F1
#
_entry.id   AF-A0A939JU27-F1
#
_cell.length_a   1.000
_cell.length_b   1.000
_cell.length_c   1.000
_cell.angle_alpha   90.00
_cell.angle_beta   90.00
_cell.angle_gamma   90.00
#
_symmetry.space_group_name_H-M   'P 1'
#
loop_
_entity.id
_entity.type
_entity.pdbx_description
1 polymer ?
#
loop_
_entity_poly.entity_id
_entity_poly.type
_entity_poly.pdbx_seq_one_letter_code
_entity_poly.pdbx_strand_id
1 'polypeptide(L)'
;MKKLTYLAAIVALALGTTLSGCESKTKDKADDVAEAKQEVTETEQAGGTKQEVMDKQADLDSARKDFKKAWDTDRDDMRKEINRELEDIDEKTATFERDLKTATSSAKTTLTANLTKLKQERATLTGLLKELDQVTAANWDKTKKAIEKVKDGVDDRVDDLKKK
;
A
#
# COMPACT_ATOMS: atom_id res chain seq x y z
N MET A 1 35.85 9.57 42.04
CA MET A 1 34.46 9.92 41.68
C MET A 1 34.43 10.63 40.34
N LYS A 2 33.86 10.03 39.29
CA LYS A 2 33.19 10.66 38.14
C LYS A 2 32.62 9.57 37.21
N LYS A 3 31.32 9.28 37.44
CA LYS A 3 30.19 8.93 36.53
C LYS A 3 30.51 8.05 35.29
N LEU A 4 30.14 6.76 35.20
CA LEU A 4 28.81 6.16 34.90
C LEU A 4 28.12 6.76 33.66
N THR A 5 27.47 5.88 32.86
CA THR A 5 26.42 6.10 31.81
C THR A 5 26.89 6.36 30.36
N TYR A 6 26.29 5.83 29.26
CA TYR A 6 25.11 4.99 29.00
C TYR A 6 25.16 4.46 27.54
N LEU A 7 24.45 3.34 27.30
CA LEU A 7 23.72 2.98 26.06
C LEU A 7 24.51 2.61 24.79
N ALA A 8 24.91 1.34 24.71
CA ALA A 8 25.04 0.65 23.43
C ALA A 8 23.62 0.49 22.81
N ALA A 9 23.40 1.18 21.70
CA ALA A 9 22.14 1.21 20.98
C ALA A 9 21.77 -0.18 20.43
N ILE A 10 20.56 -0.64 20.74
CA ILE A 10 19.98 -1.84 20.16
C ILE A 10 19.60 -1.53 18.71
N VAL A 11 20.33 -2.13 17.79
CA VAL A 11 20.12 -2.06 16.34
C VAL A 11 18.92 -2.93 15.97
N ALA A 12 17.76 -2.32 15.72
CA ALA A 12 16.69 -2.96 14.98
C ALA A 12 16.90 -2.71 13.49
N LEU A 13 17.70 -3.57 12.87
CA LEU A 13 17.83 -3.72 11.41
C LEU A 13 16.49 -4.22 10.86
N ALA A 14 15.72 -3.31 10.26
CA ALA A 14 14.66 -3.65 9.34
C ALA A 14 14.96 -3.01 7.98
N LEU A 15 16.07 -3.45 7.37
CA LEU A 15 16.30 -3.26 5.93
C LEU A 15 15.37 -4.25 5.22
N GLY A 16 14.14 -3.79 4.98
CA GLY A 16 13.13 -4.50 4.22
C GLY A 16 13.59 -4.70 2.78
N THR A 17 13.91 -5.94 2.49
CA THR A 17 14.21 -6.56 1.19
C THR A 17 13.51 -5.94 -0.01
N THR A 18 14.32 -5.58 -1.00
CA THR A 18 13.97 -5.29 -2.38
C THR A 18 13.20 -6.44 -3.03
N LEU A 19 11.96 -6.21 -3.47
CA LEU A 19 11.31 -7.00 -4.52
C LEU A 19 10.71 -6.07 -5.56
N SER A 20 11.38 -6.10 -6.71
CA SER A 20 11.14 -5.44 -7.98
C SER A 20 9.68 -5.51 -8.45
N GLY A 21 9.17 -4.42 -9.03
CA GLY A 21 7.91 -4.44 -9.78
C GLY A 21 6.96 -3.25 -9.63
N CYS A 22 7.46 -2.06 -9.29
CA CYS A 22 6.88 -0.73 -9.56
C CYS A 22 7.72 0.26 -8.73
N GLU A 23 8.60 1.03 -9.36
CA GLU A 23 9.27 2.16 -8.69
C GLU A 23 8.19 3.19 -8.34
N SER A 24 7.70 3.14 -7.11
CA SER A 24 6.75 4.13 -6.60
C SER A 24 7.53 5.32 -6.07
N LYS A 25 6.99 6.54 -6.25
CA LYS A 25 7.57 7.77 -5.66
C LYS A 25 7.83 7.65 -4.16
N THR A 26 7.00 6.86 -3.47
CA THR A 26 7.16 6.53 -2.05
C THR A 26 8.44 5.75 -1.77
N LYS A 27 8.82 4.82 -2.65
CA LYS A 27 10.06 4.04 -2.54
C LYS A 27 11.29 4.95 -2.70
N ASP A 28 11.30 5.80 -3.72
CA ASP A 28 12.40 6.77 -3.94
C ASP A 28 12.58 7.67 -2.71
N LYS A 29 11.47 8.13 -2.11
CA LYS A 29 11.51 8.91 -0.87
C LYS A 29 11.91 8.12 0.37
N ALA A 30 11.74 6.81 0.39
CA ALA A 30 12.26 5.97 1.45
C ALA A 30 13.78 5.84 1.36
N ASP A 31 14.30 5.75 0.13
CA ASP A 31 15.74 5.70 -0.15
C ASP A 31 16.40 7.05 0.23
N ASP A 32 15.80 8.20 -0.11
CA ASP A 32 16.25 9.53 0.36
C ASP A 32 16.39 9.61 1.89
N VAL A 33 15.44 9.04 2.64
CA VAL A 33 15.48 9.00 4.11
C VAL A 33 16.61 8.10 4.62
N ALA A 34 16.87 6.99 3.94
CA ALA A 34 17.94 6.06 4.30
C ALA A 34 19.31 6.72 4.08
N GLU A 35 19.50 7.39 2.94
CA GLU A 35 20.71 8.13 2.59
C GLU A 35 20.97 9.27 3.59
N ALA A 36 19.98 10.14 3.84
CA ALA A 36 20.13 11.24 4.78
C ALA A 36 20.46 10.75 6.21
N LYS A 37 19.91 9.59 6.62
CA LYS A 37 20.22 8.97 7.91
C LYS A 37 21.66 8.44 7.96
N GLN A 38 22.13 7.87 6.86
CA GLN A 38 23.51 7.44 6.73
C GLN A 38 24.47 8.64 6.84
N GLU A 39 24.17 9.76 6.18
CA GLU A 39 24.98 10.97 6.27
C GLU A 39 25.11 11.52 7.70
N VAL A 40 24.02 11.54 8.48
CA VAL A 40 24.07 11.90 9.91
C VAL A 40 25.03 10.97 10.66
N THR A 41 24.89 9.66 10.45
CA THR A 41 25.70 8.64 11.14
C THR A 41 27.18 8.76 10.78
N GLU A 42 27.49 8.94 9.51
CA GLU A 42 28.86 9.12 9.02
C GLU A 42 29.49 10.41 9.57
N THR A 43 28.72 11.50 9.60
CA THR A 43 29.18 12.79 10.17
C THR A 43 29.49 12.66 11.65
N GLU A 44 28.64 11.99 12.43
CA GLU A 44 28.89 11.71 13.85
C GLU A 44 30.14 10.83 14.06
N GLN A 45 30.29 9.77 13.27
CA GLN A 45 31.43 8.85 13.36
C GLN A 45 32.76 9.49 12.94
N ALA A 46 32.72 10.40 11.97
CA ALA A 46 33.88 11.18 11.54
C ALA A 46 34.30 12.25 12.56
N GLY A 47 33.55 12.43 13.66
CA GLY A 47 33.81 13.46 14.66
C GLY A 47 33.43 14.86 14.18
N GLY A 48 32.42 14.95 13.31
CA GLY A 48 31.87 16.21 12.84
C GLY A 48 31.46 17.13 13.97
N THR A 49 31.50 18.44 13.70
CA THR A 49 31.08 19.45 14.67
C THR A 49 29.59 19.31 14.99
N LYS A 50 29.20 19.83 16.14
CA LYS A 50 27.78 19.88 16.52
C LYS A 50 26.91 20.55 15.45
N GLN A 51 27.43 21.59 14.78
CA GLN A 51 26.67 22.30 13.75
C GLN A 51 26.45 21.41 12.52
N GLU A 52 27.49 20.72 12.05
CA GLU A 52 27.38 19.82 10.89
C GLU A 52 26.40 18.67 11.14
N VAL A 53 26.46 18.06 12.33
CA VAL A 53 25.48 17.03 12.73
C VAL A 53 24.06 17.59 12.78
N MET A 54 23.88 18.81 13.29
CA MET A 54 22.57 19.48 13.33
C MET A 54 22.04 19.78 11.92
N ASP A 55 22.90 20.22 11.00
CA ASP A 55 22.53 20.50 9.62
C ASP A 55 22.08 19.19 8.92
N LYS A 56 22.83 18.09 9.10
CA LYS A 56 22.44 16.77 8.57
C LYS A 56 21.15 16.21 9.20
N GLN A 57 20.93 16.48 10.49
CA GLN A 57 19.68 16.11 11.14
C GLN A 57 18.48 16.88 10.55
N ALA A 58 18.68 18.15 10.18
CA ALA A 58 17.66 18.95 9.50
C ALA A 58 17.34 18.39 8.10
N ASP A 59 18.35 17.95 7.35
CA ASP A 59 18.17 17.29 6.05
C ASP A 59 17.37 15.98 6.19
N LEU A 60 17.72 15.14 7.18
CA LEU A 60 16.99 13.92 7.49
C LEU A 60 15.53 14.19 7.87
N ASP A 61 15.26 15.23 8.66
CA ASP A 61 13.90 15.59 9.03
C ASP A 61 13.10 16.13 7.83
N SER A 62 13.75 16.83 6.91
CA SER A 62 13.15 17.23 5.64
C SER A 62 12.80 16.01 4.78
N ALA A 63 13.73 15.07 4.60
CA ALA A 63 13.49 13.83 3.85
C ALA A 63 12.34 13.01 4.45
N ARG A 64 12.26 12.91 5.78
CA ARG A 64 11.16 12.23 6.48
C ARG A 64 9.80 12.89 6.22
N LYS A 65 9.76 14.21 6.16
CA LYS A 65 8.52 14.96 5.86
C LYS A 65 8.06 14.69 4.43
N ASP A 66 8.99 14.67 3.48
CA ASP A 66 8.68 14.37 2.08
C ASP A 66 8.23 12.92 1.89
N PHE A 67 8.90 11.97 2.53
CA PHE A 67 8.46 10.58 2.59
C PHE A 67 7.03 10.47 3.15
N LYS A 68 6.76 11.11 4.28
CA LYS A 68 5.41 11.09 4.89
C LYS A 68 4.35 11.62 3.93
N LYS A 69 4.64 12.72 3.23
CA LYS A 69 3.71 13.30 2.25
C LYS A 69 3.45 12.34 1.07
N ALA A 70 4.50 11.72 0.54
CA ALA A 70 4.38 10.74 -0.54
C ALA A 70 3.57 9.51 -0.08
N TRP A 71 3.88 8.99 1.10
CA TRP A 71 3.17 7.89 1.75
C TRP A 71 1.68 8.16 1.94
N ASP A 72 1.34 9.33 2.51
CA ASP A 72 -0.06 9.69 2.74
C ASP A 72 -0.81 9.85 1.40
N THR A 73 -0.14 10.38 0.37
CA THR A 73 -0.72 10.51 -0.99
C THR A 73 -0.99 9.15 -1.63
N ASP A 74 -0.01 8.23 -1.60
CA ASP A 74 -0.13 6.89 -2.19
C ASP A 74 -1.26 6.09 -1.51
N ARG A 75 -1.40 6.22 -0.18
CA ARG A 75 -2.53 5.66 0.56
C ARG A 75 -3.86 6.28 0.18
N ASP A 76 -3.94 7.59 0.06
CA ASP A 76 -5.19 8.27 -0.30
C ASP A 76 -5.63 7.91 -1.73
N ASP A 77 -4.69 7.78 -2.66
CA ASP A 77 -4.97 7.38 -4.03
C ASP A 77 -5.43 5.92 -4.10
N MET A 78 -4.78 5.02 -3.35
CA MET A 78 -5.25 3.64 -3.20
C MET A 78 -6.65 3.55 -2.57
N ARG A 79 -6.96 4.42 -1.59
CA ARG A 79 -8.30 4.50 -0.99
C ARG A 79 -9.35 4.88 -2.03
N LYS A 80 -9.07 5.88 -2.87
CA LYS A 80 -9.95 6.30 -3.96
C LYS A 80 -10.15 5.19 -4.98
N GLU A 81 -9.08 4.48 -5.32
CA GLU A 81 -9.12 3.36 -6.26
C GLU A 81 -9.99 2.21 -5.74
N ILE A 82 -9.80 1.78 -4.49
CA ILE A 82 -10.67 0.78 -3.86
C ILE A 82 -12.13 1.24 -3.84
N ASN A 83 -12.42 2.49 -3.52
CA ASN A 83 -13.79 2.99 -3.48
C ASN A 83 -14.45 2.96 -4.87
N ARG A 84 -13.72 3.33 -5.94
CA ARG A 84 -14.23 3.20 -7.32
C ARG A 84 -14.52 1.74 -7.67
N GLU A 85 -13.63 0.84 -7.28
CA GLU A 85 -13.82 -0.59 -7.52
C GLU A 85 -15.05 -1.14 -6.77
N LEU A 86 -15.27 -0.70 -5.53
CA LEU A 86 -16.46 -1.07 -4.76
C LEU A 86 -17.76 -0.57 -5.40
N GLU A 87 -17.77 0.67 -5.91
CA GLU A 87 -18.90 1.23 -6.66
C GLU A 87 -19.21 0.41 -7.92
N ASP A 88 -18.16 0.06 -8.67
CA ASP A 88 -18.26 -0.74 -9.88
C ASP A 88 -18.75 -2.17 -9.60
N ILE A 89 -18.25 -2.82 -8.53
CA ILE A 89 -18.79 -4.12 -8.09
C ILE A 89 -20.28 -4.01 -7.70
N ASP A 90 -20.69 -2.93 -7.04
CA ASP A 90 -22.09 -2.71 -6.65
C ASP A 90 -23.00 -2.54 -7.87
N GLU A 91 -22.57 -1.79 -8.89
CA GLU A 91 -23.27 -1.65 -10.16
C GLU A 91 -23.37 -3.00 -10.91
N LYS A 92 -22.27 -3.75 -11.00
CA LYS A 92 -22.22 -5.07 -11.63
C LYS A 92 -23.10 -6.08 -10.90
N THR A 93 -23.11 -6.05 -9.57
CA THR A 93 -23.97 -6.88 -8.72
C THR A 93 -25.44 -6.61 -9.02
N ALA A 94 -25.85 -5.34 -9.08
CA ALA A 94 -27.23 -4.97 -9.41
C ALA A 94 -27.64 -5.42 -10.83
N THR A 95 -26.71 -5.32 -11.79
CA THR A 95 -26.91 -5.82 -13.15
C THR A 95 -27.13 -7.32 -13.17
N PHE A 96 -26.30 -8.12 -12.48
CA PHE A 96 -26.48 -9.58 -12.46
C PHE A 96 -27.76 -10.00 -11.75
N GLU A 97 -28.14 -9.32 -10.67
CA GLU A 97 -29.40 -9.59 -9.95
C GLU A 97 -30.62 -9.28 -10.82
N ARG A 98 -30.55 -8.28 -11.70
CA ARG A 98 -31.57 -8.03 -12.71
C ARG A 98 -31.59 -9.14 -13.76
N ASP A 99 -30.46 -9.46 -14.36
CA ASP A 99 -30.36 -10.40 -15.49
C ASP A 99 -30.71 -11.83 -15.07
N LEU A 100 -30.43 -12.21 -13.82
CA LEU A 100 -30.84 -13.48 -13.21
C LEU A 100 -32.36 -13.72 -13.27
N LYS A 101 -33.18 -12.65 -13.22
CA LYS A 101 -34.65 -12.77 -13.23
C LYS A 101 -35.18 -13.30 -14.56
N THR A 102 -34.51 -12.96 -15.66
CA THR A 102 -34.92 -13.30 -17.03
C THR A 102 -34.04 -14.36 -17.68
N ALA A 103 -32.94 -14.76 -17.03
CA ALA A 103 -31.99 -15.72 -17.54
C ALA A 103 -32.58 -17.15 -17.67
N THR A 104 -32.10 -17.86 -18.69
CA THR A 104 -32.35 -19.30 -18.87
C THR A 104 -31.64 -20.11 -17.78
N SER A 105 -32.00 -21.39 -17.61
CA SER A 105 -31.42 -22.22 -16.55
C SER A 105 -29.89 -22.37 -16.64
N SER A 106 -29.30 -22.44 -17.85
CA SER A 106 -27.84 -22.53 -17.98
C SER A 106 -27.15 -21.19 -17.67
N ALA A 107 -27.72 -20.07 -18.13
CA ALA A 107 -27.22 -18.73 -17.83
C ALA A 107 -27.35 -18.38 -16.33
N LYS A 108 -28.42 -18.84 -15.66
CA LYS A 108 -28.63 -18.66 -14.21
C LYS A 108 -27.49 -19.23 -13.39
N THR A 109 -26.99 -20.42 -13.74
CA THR A 109 -25.86 -21.04 -13.01
C THR A 109 -24.61 -20.18 -13.11
N THR A 110 -24.26 -19.70 -14.32
CA THR A 110 -23.10 -18.82 -14.52
C THR A 110 -23.27 -17.49 -13.79
N LEU A 111 -24.43 -16.83 -13.92
CA LEU A 111 -24.69 -15.55 -13.26
C LEU A 111 -24.67 -15.69 -11.73
N THR A 112 -25.21 -16.77 -11.17
CA THR A 112 -25.18 -17.02 -9.72
C THR A 112 -23.76 -17.22 -9.21
N ALA A 113 -22.93 -17.98 -9.95
CA ALA A 113 -21.53 -18.17 -9.61
C ALA A 113 -20.75 -16.84 -9.64
N ASN A 114 -20.97 -16.01 -10.67
CA ASN A 114 -20.32 -14.72 -10.79
C ASN A 114 -20.79 -13.72 -9.72
N LEU A 115 -22.09 -13.69 -9.41
CA LEU A 115 -22.65 -12.87 -8.32
C LEU A 115 -22.05 -13.25 -6.97
N THR A 116 -21.86 -14.54 -6.71
CA THR A 116 -21.23 -15.03 -5.47
C THR A 116 -19.78 -14.55 -5.37
N LYS A 117 -19.01 -14.62 -6.46
CA LYS A 117 -17.63 -14.12 -6.50
C LYS A 117 -17.55 -12.62 -6.29
N LEU A 118 -18.36 -11.83 -6.99
CA LEU A 118 -18.41 -10.36 -6.80
C LEU A 118 -18.70 -9.98 -5.34
N LYS A 119 -19.64 -10.68 -4.69
CA LYS A 119 -19.93 -10.45 -3.27
C LYS A 119 -18.75 -10.79 -2.36
N GLN A 120 -17.99 -11.85 -2.67
CA GLN A 120 -16.77 -12.19 -1.94
C GLN A 120 -15.69 -11.12 -2.11
N GLU A 121 -15.47 -10.63 -3.33
CA GLU A 121 -14.44 -9.63 -3.61
C GLU A 121 -14.78 -8.26 -3.06
N ARG A 122 -16.05 -7.87 -3.13
CA ARG A 122 -16.56 -6.69 -2.42
C ARG A 122 -16.22 -6.76 -0.93
N ALA A 123 -16.45 -7.92 -0.30
CA ALA A 123 -16.13 -8.13 1.10
C ALA A 123 -14.61 -8.08 1.35
N THR A 124 -13.80 -8.68 0.48
CA THR A 124 -12.33 -8.61 0.53
C THR A 124 -11.82 -7.18 0.40
N LEU A 125 -12.26 -6.41 -0.60
CA LEU A 125 -11.88 -5.01 -0.78
C LEU A 125 -12.31 -4.13 0.39
N THR A 126 -13.50 -4.37 0.94
CA THR A 126 -13.96 -3.68 2.15
C THR A 126 -13.05 -4.00 3.36
N GLY A 127 -12.55 -5.23 3.46
CA GLY A 127 -11.55 -5.62 4.46
C GLY A 127 -10.22 -4.90 4.25
N LEU A 128 -9.70 -4.95 3.03
CA LEU A 128 -8.45 -4.30 2.64
C LEU A 128 -8.50 -2.78 2.81
N LEU A 129 -9.66 -2.15 2.56
CA LEU A 129 -9.89 -0.73 2.81
C LEU A 129 -9.70 -0.37 4.28
N LYS A 130 -10.17 -1.21 5.20
CA LYS A 130 -9.96 -1.02 6.65
C LYS A 130 -8.51 -1.28 7.05
N GLU A 131 -7.87 -2.27 6.45
CA GLU A 131 -6.45 -2.55 6.67
C GLU A 131 -5.56 -1.40 6.17
N LEU A 132 -5.97 -0.71 5.11
CA LEU A 132 -5.27 0.44 4.55
C LEU A 132 -5.07 1.53 5.60
N ASP A 133 -5.99 1.69 6.56
CA ASP A 133 -5.87 2.67 7.64
C ASP A 133 -4.79 2.31 8.68
N GLN A 134 -4.46 1.02 8.78
CA GLN A 134 -3.48 0.47 9.72
C GLN A 134 -2.16 0.06 9.05
N VAL A 135 -2.07 0.23 7.73
CA VAL A 135 -0.89 -0.14 6.96
C VAL A 135 0.30 0.75 7.34
N THR A 136 1.45 0.12 7.43
CA THR A 136 2.76 0.71 7.68
C THR A 136 3.59 0.63 6.41
N ALA A 137 4.68 1.38 6.32
CA ALA A 137 5.61 1.26 5.20
C ALA A 137 6.10 -0.19 5.00
N ALA A 138 6.28 -0.96 6.07
CA ALA A 138 6.82 -2.32 6.03
C ALA A 138 5.87 -3.36 5.41
N ASN A 139 4.54 -3.14 5.46
CA ASN A 139 3.55 -4.05 4.88
C ASN A 139 2.80 -3.45 3.68
N TRP A 140 3.23 -2.28 3.20
CA TRP A 140 2.62 -1.59 2.07
C TRP A 140 2.54 -2.45 0.82
N ASP A 141 3.67 -2.98 0.36
CA ASP A 141 3.75 -3.75 -0.89
C ASP A 141 2.87 -4.99 -0.84
N LYS A 142 2.76 -5.60 0.34
CA LYS A 142 1.88 -6.75 0.55
C LYS A 142 0.41 -6.35 0.41
N THR A 143 0.00 -5.27 1.06
CA THR A 143 -1.38 -4.76 0.97
C THR A 143 -1.71 -4.31 -0.45
N LYS A 144 -0.82 -3.59 -1.11
CA LYS A 144 -0.98 -3.14 -2.50
C LYS A 144 -1.17 -4.31 -3.46
N LYS A 145 -0.30 -5.32 -3.41
CA LYS A 145 -0.44 -6.54 -4.23
C LYS A 145 -1.73 -7.30 -3.96
N ALA A 146 -2.21 -7.30 -2.71
CA ALA A 146 -3.48 -7.93 -2.37
C ALA A 146 -4.66 -7.19 -3.02
N ILE A 147 -4.62 -5.86 -3.04
CA ILE A 147 -5.63 -5.02 -3.69
C ILE A 147 -5.61 -5.21 -5.20
N GLU A 148 -4.44 -5.07 -5.84
CA GLU A 148 -4.26 -5.24 -7.29
C GLU A 148 -4.80 -6.60 -7.76
N LYS A 149 -4.48 -7.69 -7.04
CA LYS A 149 -5.00 -9.02 -7.36
C LYS A 149 -6.53 -9.12 -7.34
N VAL A 150 -7.19 -8.42 -6.42
CA VAL A 150 -8.66 -8.44 -6.36
C VAL A 150 -9.24 -7.65 -7.53
N LYS A 151 -8.65 -6.50 -7.87
CA LYS A 151 -9.04 -5.66 -9.00
C LYS A 151 -8.94 -6.40 -10.34
N ASP A 152 -7.79 -7.01 -10.63
CA ASP A 152 -7.58 -7.79 -11.85
C ASP A 152 -8.65 -8.88 -12.00
N GLY A 153 -8.99 -9.53 -10.88
CA GLY A 153 -10.06 -10.52 -10.87
C GLY A 153 -11.41 -9.94 -11.29
N VAL A 154 -11.78 -8.74 -10.83
CA VAL A 154 -13.06 -8.06 -11.11
C VAL A 154 -13.18 -7.67 -12.57
N ASP A 155 -12.10 -7.14 -13.16
CA ASP A 155 -12.05 -6.80 -14.57
C ASP A 155 -12.19 -8.05 -15.46
N ASP A 156 -11.45 -9.12 -15.18
CA ASP A 156 -11.49 -10.36 -15.96
C ASP A 156 -12.91 -10.94 -16.07
N ARG A 157 -13.65 -10.96 -14.95
CA ARG A 157 -15.02 -11.51 -14.94
C ARG A 157 -16.00 -10.67 -15.74
N VAL A 158 -15.72 -9.38 -15.88
CA VAL A 158 -16.59 -8.47 -16.63
C VAL A 158 -16.34 -8.56 -18.12
N ASP A 159 -15.09 -8.76 -18.50
CA ASP A 159 -14.74 -9.05 -19.88
C ASP A 159 -15.25 -10.41 -20.35
N ASP A 160 -15.22 -11.43 -19.49
CA ASP A 160 -15.77 -12.76 -19.79
C ASP A 160 -17.29 -12.76 -20.04
N LEU A 161 -18.00 -11.77 -19.51
CA LEU A 161 -19.45 -11.65 -19.68
C LEU A 161 -19.85 -10.84 -20.91
N LYS A 162 -19.07 -9.82 -21.28
CA LYS A 162 -19.30 -9.07 -22.53
C LYS A 162 -19.06 -9.90 -23.79
N LYS A 163 -18.36 -11.03 -23.66
CA LYS A 163 -18.03 -11.95 -24.77
C LYS A 163 -19.11 -13.00 -25.08
N LYS A 164 -20.22 -13.04 -24.34
CA LYS A 164 -21.33 -13.99 -24.53
C LYS A 164 -22.60 -13.29 -24.98
#